data_AF-A0A8C5Q0D2-F1
#
_entry.id   AF-A0A8C5Q0D2-F1
#
_cell.length_a   1.000
_cell.length_b   1.000
_cell.length_c   1.000
_cell.angle_alpha   90.00
_cell.angle_beta   90.00
_cell.angle_gamma   90.00
#
_symmetry.space_group_name_H-M   'P 1'
#
loop_
_entity.id
_entity.type
_entity.pdbx_description
1 polymer ?
#
loop_
_entity_poly.entity_id
_entity_poly.type
_entity_poly.pdbx_seq_one_letter_code
_entity_poly.pdbx_strand_id
1 'polypeptide(L)'
;ACYPLRKKNDSVLVFTIFMFVDRFSVNFARAPYPSTDIAFHFNPRFDRPQEVIFNTFLSGSWGPEEKKSHPFPFSEEAPFELVFFVKDKGYEVSDALGLGASTFKSDL
;
A
#
# COMPACT_ATOMS: atom_id res chain seq x y z
N ALA A 1 0.05 5.03 -12.81
CA ALA A 1 1.42 4.98 -13.38
C ALA A 1 2.11 3.70 -12.91
N CYS A 2 3.10 3.18 -13.65
CA CYS A 2 3.88 2.01 -13.25
C CYS A 2 5.37 2.38 -13.25
N TYR A 3 6.08 2.06 -12.17
CA TYR A 3 7.50 2.38 -12.01
C TYR A 3 8.27 1.09 -11.68
N PRO A 4 9.38 0.81 -12.36
CA PRO A 4 10.17 -0.38 -12.05
C PRO A 4 10.81 -0.22 -10.67
N LEU A 5 10.49 -1.14 -9.75
CA LEU A 5 11.17 -1.21 -8.45
C LEU A 5 12.59 -1.72 -8.68
N ARG A 6 13.59 -0.85 -8.45
CA ARG A 6 15.00 -1.25 -8.42
C ARG A 6 15.39 -1.44 -6.97
N LYS A 7 15.75 -2.67 -6.57
CA LYS A 7 16.27 -2.95 -5.23
C LYS A 7 17.60 -2.20 -5.07
N LYS A 8 17.58 -1.07 -4.36
CA LYS A 8 18.78 -0.35 -3.95
C LYS A 8 18.48 0.22 -2.57
N ASN A 9 18.96 -0.48 -1.53
CA ASN A 9 18.77 -0.17 -0.11
C ASN A 9 17.33 0.22 0.24
N ASP A 10 16.52 -0.77 0.64
CA ASP A 10 15.19 -0.59 1.23
C ASP A 10 14.27 0.33 0.40
N SER A 11 13.75 -0.22 -0.70
CA SER A 11 12.98 0.46 -1.75
C SER A 11 11.93 1.46 -1.24
N VAL A 12 12.30 2.74 -1.11
CA VAL A 12 11.39 3.85 -0.79
C VAL A 12 10.62 4.29 -2.04
N LEU A 13 9.29 4.26 -1.99
CA LEU A 13 8.42 4.80 -3.03
C LEU A 13 7.54 5.90 -2.43
N VAL A 14 7.91 7.17 -2.68
CA VAL A 14 7.17 8.35 -2.20
C VAL A 14 6.13 8.78 -3.22
N PHE A 15 4.90 8.94 -2.77
CA PHE A 15 3.82 9.54 -3.55
C PHE A 15 3.26 10.75 -2.79
N THR A 16 3.02 11.85 -3.49
CA THR A 16 2.16 12.94 -3.00
C THR A 16 0.78 12.76 -3.63
N ILE A 17 -0.24 12.55 -2.81
CA ILE A 17 -1.63 12.40 -3.27
C ILE A 17 -2.41 13.64 -2.85
N PHE A 18 -3.06 14.30 -3.81
CA PHE A 18 -3.96 15.43 -3.57
C PHE A 18 -5.39 14.92 -3.49
N MET A 19 -6.12 15.30 -2.43
CA MET A 19 -7.39 14.69 -2.04
C MET A 19 -8.52 15.13 -2.97
N PHE A 20 -8.83 14.28 -3.95
CA PHE A 20 -10.13 14.24 -4.63
C PHE A 20 -10.52 12.78 -4.94
N VAL A 21 -9.99 11.81 -4.20
CA VAL A 21 -10.19 10.38 -4.48
C VAL A 21 -10.74 9.67 -3.24
N ASP A 22 -11.87 8.98 -3.39
CA ASP A 22 -12.47 8.17 -2.32
C ASP A 22 -11.59 6.97 -1.95
N ARG A 23 -10.75 6.53 -2.90
CA ARG A 23 -9.84 5.39 -2.76
C ARG A 23 -8.71 5.47 -3.77
N PHE A 24 -7.56 4.91 -3.43
CA PHE A 24 -6.49 4.62 -4.37
C PHE A 24 -5.81 3.30 -4.01
N SER A 25 -5.00 2.75 -4.91
CA SER A 25 -4.19 1.58 -4.58
C SER A 25 -2.75 1.69 -5.05
N VAL A 26 -1.86 1.10 -4.28
CA VAL A 26 -0.45 0.87 -4.62
C VAL A 26 -0.25 -0.65 -4.69
N ASN A 27 0.24 -1.13 -5.84
CA ASN A 27 0.44 -2.55 -6.10
C ASN A 27 1.90 -2.84 -6.34
N PHE A 28 2.46 -3.81 -5.62
CA PHE A 28 3.74 -4.41 -5.97
C PHE A 28 3.45 -5.66 -6.79
N ALA A 29 3.53 -5.47 -8.10
CA ALA A 29 3.11 -6.44 -9.09
C ALA A 29 4.32 -7.07 -9.78
N ARG A 30 4.20 -8.35 -10.17
CA ARG A 30 5.27 -9.08 -10.86
C ARG A 30 5.59 -8.49 -12.24
N ALA A 31 4.61 -7.87 -12.89
CA ALA A 31 4.74 -7.29 -14.23
C ALA A 31 3.79 -6.09 -14.44
N PRO A 32 4.05 -5.20 -15.39
CA PRO A 32 3.20 -4.03 -15.66
C PRO A 32 2.00 -4.35 -16.56
N TYR A 33 1.40 -5.54 -16.44
CA TYR A 33 0.26 -5.96 -17.26
C TYR A 33 -0.97 -6.24 -16.38
N PRO A 34 -2.19 -6.06 -16.90
CA PRO A 34 -3.41 -6.47 -16.18
C PRO A 34 -3.36 -7.93 -15.75
N SER A 35 -3.92 -8.23 -14.56
CA SER A 35 -4.07 -9.58 -14.03
C SER A 35 -2.78 -10.34 -13.70
N THR A 36 -1.62 -9.68 -13.66
CA THR A 36 -0.43 -10.29 -13.07
C THR A 36 -0.61 -10.50 -11.56
N ASP A 37 0.18 -11.42 -10.99
CA ASP A 37 0.28 -11.56 -9.54
C ASP A 37 0.69 -10.23 -8.88
N ILE A 38 -0.03 -9.87 -7.82
CA ILE A 38 0.22 -8.73 -6.93
C ILE A 38 0.65 -9.30 -5.59
N ALA A 39 1.93 -9.16 -5.28
CA ALA A 39 2.50 -9.62 -4.02
C ALA A 39 2.07 -8.75 -2.82
N PHE A 40 1.69 -7.49 -3.10
CA PHE A 40 1.22 -6.56 -2.10
C PHE A 40 0.26 -5.55 -2.73
N HIS A 41 -0.99 -5.56 -2.26
CA HIS A 41 -2.02 -4.58 -2.57
C HIS A 41 -2.26 -3.73 -1.34
N PHE A 42 -2.01 -2.43 -1.45
CA PHE A 42 -2.30 -1.43 -0.43
C PHE A 42 -3.42 -0.54 -0.94
N ASN A 43 -4.56 -0.49 -0.24
CA ASN A 43 -5.74 0.24 -0.67
C ASN A 43 -6.39 1.01 0.48
N PRO A 44 -5.97 2.27 0.71
CA PRO A 44 -6.71 3.20 1.57
C PRO A 44 -8.06 3.54 0.96
N ARG A 45 -9.07 3.51 1.81
CA ARG A 45 -10.47 3.81 1.56
C ARG A 45 -10.88 4.91 2.52
N PHE A 46 -11.27 6.06 1.97
CA PHE A 46 -11.65 7.25 2.74
C PHE A 46 -13.18 7.30 2.98
N ASP A 47 -13.95 6.44 2.31
CA ASP A 47 -15.36 6.23 2.60
C ASP A 47 -15.56 5.63 4.00
N ARG A 48 -16.68 5.97 4.67
CA ARG A 48 -16.92 5.55 6.06
C ARG A 48 -17.36 4.08 6.15
N PRO A 49 -16.75 3.25 7.02
CA PRO A 49 -15.63 3.57 7.91
C PRO A 49 -14.30 3.66 7.14
N GLN A 50 -13.50 4.68 7.47
CA GLN A 50 -12.17 4.84 6.88
C GLN A 50 -11.30 3.63 7.25
N GLU A 51 -10.69 3.01 6.25
CA GLU A 51 -9.89 1.80 6.43
C GLU A 51 -8.77 1.69 5.41
N VAL A 52 -7.70 1.00 5.79
CA VAL A 52 -6.68 0.54 4.87
C VAL A 52 -6.85 -0.95 4.67
N ILE A 53 -7.03 -1.36 3.43
CA ILE A 53 -7.06 -2.76 3.03
C ILE A 53 -5.70 -3.18 2.51
N PHE A 54 -5.27 -4.34 2.99
CA PHE A 54 -4.13 -5.06 2.47
C PHE A 54 -4.57 -6.41 1.91
N ASN A 55 -4.00 -6.82 0.79
CA ASN A 55 -4.30 -8.10 0.19
C ASN A 55 -3.16 -8.56 -0.74
N THR A 56 -3.27 -9.78 -1.25
CA THR A 56 -2.51 -10.35 -2.36
C THR A 56 -3.45 -10.76 -3.48
N PHE A 57 -3.02 -10.65 -4.73
CA PHE A 57 -3.73 -11.23 -5.88
C PHE A 57 -2.82 -12.26 -6.51
N LEU A 58 -3.14 -13.54 -6.36
CA LEU A 58 -2.29 -14.66 -6.79
C LEU A 58 -3.10 -15.61 -7.66
N SER A 59 -2.51 -16.05 -8.77
CA SER A 59 -3.13 -17.03 -9.67
C SER A 59 -4.57 -16.65 -10.09
N GLY A 60 -4.80 -15.35 -10.33
CA GLY A 60 -6.10 -14.85 -10.78
C GLY A 60 -7.14 -14.61 -9.70
N SER A 61 -6.80 -14.77 -8.42
CA SER A 61 -7.74 -14.59 -7.29
C SER A 61 -7.18 -13.67 -6.21
N TRP A 62 -8.07 -12.90 -5.58
CA TRP A 62 -7.75 -12.16 -4.35
C TRP A 62 -7.68 -13.11 -3.16
N GLY A 63 -6.71 -12.89 -2.28
CA GLY A 63 -6.65 -13.53 -0.98
C GLY A 63 -7.63 -12.91 0.04
N PRO A 64 -7.56 -13.35 1.30
CA PRO A 64 -8.28 -12.72 2.40
C PRO A 64 -7.85 -11.26 2.60
N GLU A 65 -8.80 -10.34 2.80
CA GLU A 65 -8.50 -8.95 3.13
C GLU A 65 -8.00 -8.82 4.58
N GLU A 66 -6.86 -8.15 4.77
CA GLU A 66 -6.46 -7.61 6.08
C GLU A 66 -6.88 -6.15 6.18
N LYS A 67 -7.57 -5.78 7.26
CA LYS A 67 -8.16 -4.43 7.43
C LYS A 67 -7.54 -3.70 8.60
N LYS A 68 -7.20 -2.42 8.40
CA LYS A 68 -6.79 -1.51 9.48
C LYS A 68 -7.67 -0.26 9.46
N SER A 69 -8.56 -0.17 10.43
CA SER A 69 -9.54 0.92 10.51
C SER A 69 -9.09 2.06 11.43
N HIS A 70 -8.37 1.77 12.53
CA HIS A 70 -7.99 2.79 13.53
C HIS A 70 -6.60 2.59 14.14
N PRO A 71 -5.82 3.69 14.34
CA PRO A 71 -6.07 5.03 13.81
C PRO A 71 -5.92 5.04 12.28
N PHE A 72 -6.80 5.76 11.57
CA PHE A 72 -6.65 5.96 10.13
C PHE A 72 -5.54 7.00 9.91
N PRO A 73 -4.44 6.65 9.22
CA PRO A 73 -3.23 7.47 9.24
C PRO A 73 -3.25 8.64 8.24
N PHE A 74 -4.34 8.84 7.50
CA PHE A 74 -4.45 9.87 6.46
C PHE A 74 -5.50 10.91 6.81
N SER A 75 -5.19 12.19 6.57
CA SER A 75 -6.14 13.29 6.67
C SER A 75 -6.71 13.61 5.28
N GLU A 76 -7.99 13.94 5.23
CA GLU A 76 -8.68 14.45 4.03
C GLU A 76 -8.41 15.94 3.79
N GLU A 77 -7.56 16.59 4.60
CA GLU A 77 -7.25 18.02 4.50
C GLU A 77 -5.78 18.32 4.13
N ALA A 78 -4.89 17.33 4.14
CA ALA A 78 -3.47 17.51 3.83
C ALA A 78 -2.91 16.43 2.89
N PRO A 79 -2.00 16.80 1.97
CA PRO A 79 -1.22 15.81 1.25
C PRO A 79 -0.40 14.99 2.24
N PHE A 80 -0.27 13.70 1.95
CA PHE A 80 0.56 12.78 2.72
C PHE A 80 1.60 12.14 1.81
N GLU A 81 2.70 11.74 2.41
CA GLU A 81 3.77 10.97 1.79
C GLU A 81 3.78 9.58 2.38
N LEU A 82 3.78 8.57 1.51
CA LEU A 82 3.90 7.17 1.89
C LEU A 82 5.33 6.68 1.70
N VAL A 83 5.80 5.88 2.63
CA VAL A 83 7.05 5.14 2.52
C VAL A 83 6.73 3.66 2.68
N PHE A 84 7.15 2.86 1.69
CA PHE A 84 7.03 1.42 1.73
C PHE A 84 8.41 0.80 1.99
N PHE A 85 8.50 -0.12 2.95
CA PHE A 85 9.71 -0.90 3.19
C PHE A 85 9.45 -2.36 2.79
N VAL A 86 10.29 -2.88 1.90
CA VAL A 86 10.29 -4.30 1.52
C VAL A 86 11.22 -5.03 2.47
N LYS A 87 10.65 -5.87 3.35
CA LYS A 87 11.38 -6.69 4.32
C LYS A 87 11.36 -8.15 3.88
N ASP A 88 12.24 -8.97 4.47
CA ASP A 88 12.30 -10.40 4.16
C ASP A 88 11.00 -11.17 4.43
N LYS A 89 10.14 -10.65 5.33
CA LYS A 89 8.89 -11.30 5.77
C LYS A 89 7.64 -10.46 5.49
N GLY A 90 7.70 -9.54 4.53
CA GLY A 90 6.56 -8.72 4.12
C GLY A 90 6.87 -7.25 3.96
N TYR A 91 5.87 -6.41 4.18
CA TYR A 91 5.89 -5.00 3.82
C TYR A 91 5.53 -4.12 4.99
N GLU A 92 6.25 -3.03 5.17
CA GLU A 92 5.86 -1.99 6.12
C GLU A 92 5.49 -0.72 5.37
N VAL A 93 4.44 -0.05 5.83
CA VAL A 93 4.01 1.23 5.30
C VAL A 93 4.07 2.25 6.43
N SER A 94 4.72 3.37 6.21
CA SER A 94 4.74 4.50 7.14
C SER A 94 4.45 5.80 6.41
N ASP A 95 4.07 6.82 7.17
CA ASP A 95 4.23 8.20 6.71
C ASP A 95 5.74 8.56 6.58
N ALA A 96 6.05 9.63 5.85
CA ALA A 96 7.42 10.10 5.66
C ALA A 96 8.09 10.67 6.93
N LEU A 97 7.32 10.97 7.98
CA LEU A 97 7.85 11.41 9.27
C LEU A 97 8.20 10.21 10.18
N GLY A 98 7.78 9.00 9.81
CA GLY A 98 7.93 7.77 10.60
C GLY A 98 7.00 7.70 11.82
N LEU A 99 5.97 8.54 11.90
CA LEU A 99 5.16 8.70 13.12
C LEU A 99 3.87 7.86 13.16
N GLY A 100 3.55 7.13 12.10
CA GLY A 100 2.41 6.21 12.01
C GLY A 100 2.73 4.97 11.17
N ALA A 101 3.46 4.00 11.75
CA ALA A 101 3.83 2.78 11.05
C ALA A 101 2.70 1.72 11.10
N SER A 102 2.31 1.23 9.92
CA SER A 102 1.44 0.08 9.74
C SER A 102 2.22 -1.05 9.07
N THR A 103 2.44 -2.15 9.80
CA THR A 103 3.08 -3.35 9.25
C THR A 103 2.05 -4.30 8.63
N PHE A 104 2.34 -4.83 7.44
CA PHE A 104 1.60 -5.92 6.80
C PHE A 104 2.54 -7.11 6.62
N LYS A 105 2.20 -8.26 7.22
CA LYS A 105 2.96 -9.49 6.99
C LYS A 105 2.43 -10.09 5.69
N SER A 106 3.31 -10.25 4.71
CA SER A 106 2.93 -10.96 3.49
C SER A 106 3.07 -12.46 3.75
N ASP A 107 2.08 -13.25 3.36
CA ASP A 107 2.13 -14.71 3.42
C ASP A 107 2.90 -15.33 2.22
N LEU A 108 3.63 -14.50 1.46
CA LEU A 108 4.52 -14.92 0.37
C LEU A 108 5.95 -15.19 0.85
#